data_AF-A0A3Q7S1K9-F1
#
_entry.id   AF-A0A3Q7S1K9-F1
#
_cell.length_a   1.000
_cell.length_b   1.000
_cell.length_c   1.000
_cell.angle_alpha   90.00
_cell.angle_beta   90.00
_cell.angle_gamma   90.00
#
_symmetry.space_group_name_H-M   'P 1'
#
loop_
_entity.id
_entity.type
_entity.pdbx_description
1 polymer ?
#
loop_
_entity_poly.entity_id
_entity_poly.type
_entity_poly.pdbx_seq_one_letter_code
_entity_poly.pdbx_strand_id
1 'polypeptide(L)'
;MKLYSQFLGKRPWFAGEKLTYVDFLVYDILDLHRIFEPTSLDTFPNLKEFMARFEGLKNIPAYMKSSRFVPGPLFLKTAMWGNK
;
A
#
# COMPACT_ATOMS: atom_id res chain seq x y z
N MET A 1 -9.75 4.13 -5.60
CA MET A 1 -8.84 5.13 -4.99
C MET A 1 -9.56 6.35 -4.42
N LYS A 2 -10.47 7.02 -5.15
CA LYS A 2 -11.23 8.19 -4.65
C LYS A 2 -11.86 8.03 -3.26
N LEU A 3 -12.53 6.91 -2.98
CA LEU A 3 -13.15 6.66 -1.67
C LEU A 3 -12.11 6.56 -0.54
N TYR A 4 -10.99 5.87 -0.76
CA TYR A 4 -9.88 5.82 0.20
C TYR A 4 -9.27 7.20 0.43
N SER A 5 -9.06 7.98 -0.63
CA SER A 5 -8.52 9.34 -0.54
C SER A 5 -9.44 10.25 0.27
N GLN A 6 -10.75 10.21 0.03
CA GLN A 6 -11.74 10.97 0.79
C GLN A 6 -11.81 10.52 2.25
N PHE A 7 -11.78 9.20 2.48
CA PHE A 7 -11.82 8.66 3.84
C PHE A 7 -10.56 9.02 4.62
N LEU A 8 -9.36 8.87 4.06
CA LEU A 8 -8.12 9.30 4.72
C LEU A 8 -8.15 10.80 5.03
N GLY A 9 -8.60 11.60 4.05
CA GLY A 9 -8.67 13.05 4.17
C GLY A 9 -7.29 13.65 4.43
N LYS A 10 -7.15 14.33 5.56
CA LYS A 10 -5.89 14.97 6.02
C LYS A 10 -5.19 14.20 7.14
N ARG A 11 -5.74 13.07 7.58
CA ARG A 11 -5.18 12.30 8.68
C ARG A 11 -3.89 11.61 8.24
N PRO A 12 -2.91 11.42 9.14
CA PRO A 12 -1.69 10.70 8.80
C PRO A 12 -1.94 9.21 8.58
N TRP A 13 -2.93 8.62 9.26
CA TRP A 13 -3.28 7.20 9.24
C TRP A 13 -4.81 7.00 9.09
N PHE A 14 -5.21 5.82 8.62
CA PHE A 14 -6.62 5.51 8.34
C PHE A 14 -7.49 5.45 9.60
N ALA A 15 -6.90 5.17 10.75
CA ALA A 15 -7.57 5.17 12.05
C ALA A 15 -7.41 6.49 12.84
N GLY A 16 -6.73 7.51 12.31
CA GLY A 16 -6.49 8.78 13.01
C GLY A 16 -5.02 9.18 13.07
N GLU A 17 -4.57 9.61 14.24
CA GLU A 17 -3.22 10.14 14.46
C GLU A 17 -2.14 9.07 14.67
N LYS A 18 -2.55 7.85 15.00
CA LYS A 18 -1.63 6.75 15.32
C LYS A 18 -1.71 5.65 14.27
N LEU A 19 -0.54 5.09 13.97
CA LEU A 19 -0.44 3.88 13.15
C LEU A 19 -1.18 2.74 13.84
N THR A 20 -1.97 2.00 13.07
CA THR A 20 -2.68 0.80 13.49
C THR A 20 -2.49 -0.33 12.50
N TYR A 21 -2.95 -1.53 12.83
CA TYR A 21 -2.89 -2.67 11.90
C TYR A 21 -3.72 -2.42 10.62
N VAL A 22 -4.74 -1.56 10.67
CA VAL A 22 -5.58 -1.23 9.50
C VAL A 22 -4.76 -0.55 8.41
N ASP A 23 -3.74 0.23 8.77
CA ASP A 23 -2.86 0.89 7.81
C ASP A 23 -2.04 -0.11 6.98
N PHE A 24 -1.73 -1.29 7.54
CA PHE A 24 -1.07 -2.38 6.81
C PHE A 24 -2.03 -3.01 5.79
N LEU A 25 -3.30 -3.20 6.17
CA LEU A 25 -4.33 -3.72 5.25
C LEU A 25 -4.57 -2.75 4.09
N VAL A 26 -4.61 -1.45 4.39
CA VAL A 26 -4.80 -0.45 3.34
C VAL A 26 -3.56 -0.32 2.47
N TYR A 27 -2.35 -0.35 3.04
CA TYR A 27 -1.12 -0.36 2.26
C TYR A 27 -1.10 -1.52 1.26
N ASP A 28 -1.41 -2.74 1.70
CA ASP A 28 -1.43 -3.93 0.85
C ASP A 28 -2.40 -3.79 -0.33
N ILE A 29 -3.63 -3.29 -0.06
CA ILE A 29 -4.63 -3.04 -1.11
C ILE A 29 -4.16 -1.94 -2.07
N LEU A 30 -3.61 -0.83 -1.57
CA LEU A 30 -3.14 0.27 -2.41
C LEU A 30 -1.93 -0.15 -3.25
N ASP A 31 -1.02 -0.94 -2.69
CA ASP A 31 0.14 -1.47 -3.41
C ASP A 31 -0.30 -2.43 -4.52
N LEU A 32 -1.24 -3.34 -4.24
CA LEU A 32 -1.84 -4.21 -5.25
C LEU A 32 -2.41 -3.42 -6.43
N HIS A 33 -3.15 -2.34 -6.17
CA HIS A 33 -3.70 -1.48 -7.22
C HIS A 33 -2.62 -0.68 -7.96
N ARG A 34 -1.57 -0.24 -7.25
CA ARG A 34 -0.39 0.42 -7.85
C ARG A 34 0.36 -0.53 -8.78
N ILE A 35 0.48 -1.81 -8.43
CA ILE A 35 1.10 -2.83 -9.29
C ILE A 35 0.21 -3.14 -10.50
N PHE A 36 -1.12 -3.19 -10.30
CA PHE A 36 -2.08 -3.45 -11.38
C PHE A 36 -2.17 -2.31 -12.39
N GLU A 37 -2.26 -1.06 -11.91
CA GLU A 37 -2.33 0.15 -12.71
C GLU A 37 -1.40 1.21 -12.10
N PRO A 38 -0.17 1.37 -12.62
CA PRO A 38 0.88 2.23 -12.03
C PRO A 38 0.46 3.69 -11.80
N THR A 39 -0.44 4.21 -12.62
CA THR A 39 -0.90 5.61 -12.56
C THR A 39 -2.11 5.81 -11.63
N SER A 40 -2.63 4.73 -11.03
CA SER A 40 -3.88 4.74 -10.25
C SER A 40 -3.89 5.68 -9.04
N LEU A 41 -2.72 6.03 -8.51
CA LEU A 41 -2.54 6.95 -7.37
C LEU A 41 -2.17 8.38 -7.78
N ASP A 42 -1.92 8.66 -9.07
CA ASP A 42 -1.40 9.95 -9.54
C ASP A 42 -2.32 11.13 -9.23
N THR A 43 -3.62 10.89 -9.25
CA THR A 43 -4.64 11.89 -8.96
C THR A 43 -4.94 12.06 -7.47
N PHE A 44 -4.28 11.30 -6.59
CA PHE A 44 -4.53 11.29 -5.13
C PHE A 44 -3.25 11.54 -4.32
N PRO A 45 -2.77 12.80 -4.20
CA PRO A 45 -1.54 13.14 -3.49
C PRO A 45 -1.50 12.61 -2.05
N ASN A 46 -2.62 12.67 -1.32
CA ASN A 46 -2.68 12.17 0.05
C ASN A 46 -2.47 10.66 0.17
N LEU A 47 -2.88 9.87 -0.84
CA LEU A 47 -2.59 8.44 -0.88
C LEU A 47 -1.12 8.18 -1.21
N LYS A 48 -0.50 8.96 -2.10
CA LYS A 48 0.94 8.87 -2.36
C LYS A 48 1.77 9.20 -1.11
N GLU A 49 1.38 10.25 -0.39
CA GLU A 49 2.00 10.62 0.88
C GLU A 49 1.83 9.53 1.94
N PHE A 50 0.66 8.90 2.02
CA PHE A 50 0.42 7.74 2.88
C PHE A 50 1.36 6.58 2.53
N MET A 51 1.46 6.19 1.25
CA MET A 51 2.34 5.12 0.78
C MET A 51 3.81 5.40 1.18
N ALA A 52 4.29 6.62 0.90
CA ALA A 52 5.65 7.03 1.25
C ALA A 52 5.89 7.03 2.77
N ARG A 53 4.90 7.47 3.56
CA ARG A 53 4.99 7.46 5.03
C ARG A 53 5.05 6.03 5.58
N PHE A 54 4.23 5.13 5.04
CA PHE A 54 4.22 3.72 5.43
C PHE A 54 5.54 3.03 5.07
N GLU A 55 6.00 3.19 3.84
CA GLU A 55 7.27 2.64 3.36
C GLU A 55 8.48 3.21 4.12
N GLY A 56 8.36 4.43 4.66
CA GLY A 56 9.37 5.08 5.51
C GLY A 56 9.37 4.68 6.98
N LEU A 57 8.45 3.82 7.45
CA LEU A 57 8.43 3.35 8.85
C LEU A 57 9.72 2.59 9.17
N LYS A 58 10.37 2.88 10.30
CA LYS A 58 11.72 2.38 10.68
C LYS A 58 12.05 0.93 10.27
N ASN A 59 11.13 -0.01 10.48
CA ASN A 59 11.36 -1.43 10.24
C ASN A 59 10.91 -1.91 8.85
N ILE A 60 10.12 -1.14 8.12
CA ILE A 60 9.55 -1.53 6.82
C ILE A 60 10.63 -1.58 5.72
N PRO A 61 11.51 -0.58 5.53
CA PRO A 61 12.61 -0.67 4.56
C PRO A 61 13.54 -1.85 4.83
N ALA A 62 13.81 -2.13 6.10
CA ALA A 62 14.67 -3.26 6.48
C ALA A 62 14.01 -4.59 6.16
N TYR A 63 12.70 -4.70 6.37
CA TYR A 63 11.92 -5.89 5.98
C TYR A 63 11.89 -6.07 4.47
N MET A 64 11.52 -5.05 3.70
CA MET A 64 11.42 -5.10 2.23
C MET A 64 12.74 -5.41 1.53
N LYS A 65 13.88 -5.07 2.15
CA LYS A 65 15.23 -5.42 1.65
C LYS A 65 15.71 -6.81 2.10
N SER A 66 15.02 -7.47 3.01
CA SER A 66 15.41 -8.78 3.52
C SER A 66 14.96 -9.91 2.61
N SER A 67 15.61 -11.08 2.72
CA SER A 67 15.19 -12.31 2.01
C SER A 67 13.82 -12.85 2.44
N ARG A 68 13.21 -12.28 3.50
CA ARG A 68 11.87 -12.64 3.97
C ARG A 68 10.76 -11.90 3.22
N PHE A 69 11.08 -10.83 2.50
CA PHE A 69 10.07 -10.10 1.75
C PHE A 69 9.68 -10.86 0.49
N VAL A 70 8.38 -11.05 0.30
CA VAL A 70 7.81 -11.76 -0.84
C VAL A 70 6.95 -10.76 -1.64
N PRO A 71 7.51 -10.09 -2.66
CA PRO A 71 6.75 -9.13 -3.48
C PRO A 71 5.81 -9.79 -4.48
N GLY A 72 5.96 -11.11 -4.72
CA GLY A 72 5.12 -11.87 -5.64
C GLY A 72 5.46 -13.37 -5.62
N PRO A 73 4.67 -14.21 -6.31
CA PRO A 73 3.43 -13.86 -7.03
C PRO A 73 2.30 -13.42 -6.09
N LEU A 74 1.46 -12.48 -6.55
CA LEU A 74 0.37 -11.89 -5.77
C LEU A 74 -0.83 -12.82 -5.63
N PHE A 75 -1.07 -13.66 -6.65
CA PHE A 75 -2.18 -14.61 -6.70
C PHE A 75 -1.69 -16.02 -7.02
N LEU A 76 -2.60 -17.00 -6.86
CA LEU A 76 -2.33 -18.41 -7.18
C LEU A 76 -2.05 -18.60 -8.68
N LYS A 77 -1.36 -19.70 -9.03
CA LYS A 77 -0.92 -20.03 -10.40
C LYS A 77 -2.05 -20.03 -11.44
N THR A 78 -3.28 -20.31 -11.02
CA THR A 78 -4.47 -20.37 -11.87
C THR A 78 -5.07 -18.99 -12.18
N ALA A 79 -4.61 -17.93 -11.54
CA ALA A 79 -5.05 -16.57 -11.85
C ALA A 79 -4.52 -16.09 -13.20
N MET A 80 -5.28 -15.22 -13.87
CA MET A 80 -4.91 -14.66 -15.18
C MET A 80 -3.88 -13.53 -15.07
N TRP A 81 -3.77 -12.89 -13.91
CA TRP A 81 -2.86 -11.79 -13.62
C TRP A 81 -2.24 -11.99 -12.24
N GLY A 82 -1.00 -11.53 -12.05
CA GLY A 82 -0.28 -11.62 -10.77
C GLY A 82 0.07 -13.06 -10.34
N ASN A 83 0.01 -14.03 -11.25
CA ASN A 83 0.24 -15.45 -10.97
C ASN A 83 1.72 -15.88 -11.09
N LYS A 84 2.62 -14.94 -11.37
CA LYS A 84 4.06 -15.14 -11.56
C LYS A 84 4.85 -14.06 -10.84
#